data_AF-A0A0M6WJ70-F1
#
_entry.id   AF-A0A0M6WJ70-F1
#
_cell.length_a   1.000
_cell.length_b   1.000
_cell.length_c   1.000
_cell.angle_alpha   90.00
_cell.angle_beta   90.00
_cell.angle_gamma   90.00
#
_symmetry.space_group_name_H-M   'P 1'
#
loop_
_entity.id
_entity.type
_entity.pdbx_description
1 polymer ?
#
loop_
_entity_poly.entity_id
_entity_poly.type
_entity_poly.pdbx_seq_one_letter_code
_entity_poly.pdbx_strand_id
1 'polypeptide(L)'
;MVRMFLSPVGPLNRLLGMNTNWMTMPSAFRTIYIASGIWQGAGWASIMYTAALSNASKELEEAAIVDGANLLQQIWYVELPAIKDIIVIQFILQAGNIMSIGFEKAYALQTDMNLPASEILSTYVYRIGLLNGDYGYSTAVGLFNSVINVILLIFVNWVVKKLNDGEGL
;
A
#
# COMPACT_ATOMS: atom_id res chain seq x y z
N MET A 1 -16.95 2.95 6.73
CA MET A 1 -17.49 3.17 5.36
C MET A 1 -17.43 1.92 4.49
N VAL A 2 -16.28 1.22 4.36
CA VAL A 2 -16.14 0.00 3.51
C VAL A 2 -17.19 -1.07 3.84
N ARG A 3 -17.39 -1.40 5.13
CA ARG A 3 -18.43 -2.36 5.57
C ARG A 3 -19.85 -1.98 5.13
N MET A 4 -20.19 -0.70 5.19
CA MET A 4 -21.51 -0.20 4.78
C MET A 4 -21.68 -0.28 3.26
N PHE A 5 -20.62 0.05 2.52
CA PHE A 5 -20.63 0.02 1.06
C PHE A 5 -20.80 -1.39 0.49
N LEU A 6 -20.15 -2.37 1.12
CA LEU A 6 -20.14 -3.78 0.75
C LEU A 6 -21.21 -4.63 1.46
N SER A 7 -22.08 -4.00 2.25
CA SER A 7 -23.18 -4.69 2.92
C SER A 7 -24.21 -5.20 1.90
N PRO A 8 -25.03 -6.21 2.22
CA PRO A 8 -26.10 -6.70 1.34
C PRO A 8 -27.01 -5.59 0.81
N VAL A 9 -27.28 -4.57 1.63
CA VAL A 9 -28.12 -3.41 1.28
C VAL A 9 -27.33 -2.18 0.81
N GLY A 10 -26.01 -2.34 0.63
CA GLY A 10 -25.08 -1.27 0.29
C GLY A 10 -25.17 -0.81 -1.17
N PRO A 11 -24.61 0.38 -1.50
CA PRO A 11 -24.68 0.95 -2.84
C PRO A 11 -24.10 0.06 -3.94
N LEU A 12 -23.03 -0.70 -3.67
CA LEU A 12 -22.43 -1.61 -4.65
C LEU A 12 -23.42 -2.69 -5.10
N ASN A 13 -24.06 -3.31 -4.13
CA ASN A 13 -25.04 -4.36 -4.35
C ASN A 13 -26.30 -3.84 -5.04
N ARG A 14 -26.76 -2.64 -4.66
CA ARG A 14 -27.87 -1.95 -5.35
C ARG A 14 -27.56 -1.67 -6.83
N LEU A 15 -26.33 -1.26 -7.13
CA LEU A 15 -25.89 -1.00 -8.50
C LEU A 15 -25.76 -2.28 -9.33
N LEU A 16 -25.33 -3.38 -8.72
CA LEU A 16 -25.17 -4.68 -9.37
C LEU A 16 -26.46 -5.53 -9.39
N GLY A 17 -27.54 -5.10 -8.72
CA GLY A 17 -28.75 -5.90 -8.54
C GLY A 17 -28.54 -7.18 -7.72
N MET A 18 -27.48 -7.23 -6.89
CA MET A 18 -27.10 -8.38 -6.08
C MET A 18 -27.44 -8.15 -4.60
N ASN A 19 -27.51 -9.22 -3.80
CA ASN A 19 -27.72 -9.16 -2.34
C ASN A 19 -26.63 -9.92 -1.56
N THR A 20 -25.38 -9.82 -2.01
CA THR A 20 -24.26 -10.62 -1.50
C THR A 20 -23.59 -9.94 -0.31
N ASN A 21 -23.38 -10.68 0.79
CA ASN A 21 -22.57 -10.18 1.91
C ASN A 21 -21.08 -10.40 1.68
N TRP A 22 -20.44 -9.52 0.92
CA TRP A 22 -19.02 -9.63 0.54
C TRP A 22 -18.07 -9.70 1.74
N MET A 23 -18.43 -9.08 2.87
CA MET A 23 -17.61 -9.09 4.08
C MET A 23 -17.48 -10.48 4.72
N THR A 24 -18.40 -11.39 4.42
CA THR A 24 -18.42 -12.75 4.98
C THR A 24 -17.66 -13.76 4.14
N MET A 25 -17.26 -13.39 2.92
CA MET A 25 -16.57 -14.26 1.98
C MET A 25 -15.05 -14.18 2.20
N PRO A 26 -14.37 -15.27 2.61
CA PRO A 26 -12.92 -15.28 2.75
C PRO A 26 -12.20 -14.92 1.44
N SER A 27 -12.70 -15.40 0.30
CA SER A 27 -12.12 -15.14 -1.02
C SER A 27 -12.16 -13.66 -1.42
N ALA A 28 -13.16 -12.91 -0.96
CA ALA A 28 -13.30 -11.49 -1.28
C ALA A 28 -12.40 -10.59 -0.42
N PHE A 29 -11.96 -11.06 0.76
CA PHE A 29 -11.26 -10.24 1.74
C PHE A 29 -10.01 -9.55 1.16
N ARG A 30 -9.14 -10.30 0.47
CA ARG A 30 -7.88 -9.77 -0.08
C ARG A 30 -8.14 -8.64 -1.07
N THR A 31 -9.08 -8.84 -1.99
CA THR A 31 -9.46 -7.82 -2.98
C THR A 31 -10.03 -6.59 -2.30
N ILE A 32 -10.95 -6.76 -1.33
CA ILE A 32 -11.52 -5.66 -0.56
C ILE A 32 -10.43 -4.88 0.17
N TYR A 33 -9.52 -5.59 0.85
CA TYR A 33 -8.43 -5.01 1.61
C TYR A 33 -7.48 -4.21 0.73
N ILE A 34 -7.04 -4.78 -0.39
CA ILE A 34 -6.10 -4.14 -1.33
C ILE A 34 -6.76 -2.94 -2.02
N ALA A 35 -7.95 -3.12 -2.62
CA ALA A 35 -8.62 -2.07 -3.37
C ALA A 35 -8.97 -0.86 -2.50
N SER A 36 -9.51 -1.10 -1.29
CA SER A 36 -9.76 0.00 -0.35
C SER A 36 -8.46 0.63 0.19
N GLY A 37 -7.33 -0.07 0.09
CA GLY A 37 -6.02 0.43 0.53
C GLY A 37 -5.44 1.37 -0.50
N ILE A 38 -5.50 0.96 -1.76
CA ILE A 38 -5.18 1.80 -2.92
C ILE A 38 -6.05 3.06 -2.89
N TRP A 39 -7.36 2.93 -2.69
CA TRP A 39 -8.25 4.09 -2.60
C TRP A 39 -7.85 5.06 -1.47
N GLN A 40 -7.55 4.54 -0.27
CA GLN A 40 -7.12 5.36 0.86
C GLN A 40 -5.78 6.07 0.59
N GLY A 41 -4.82 5.38 -0.04
CA GLY A 41 -3.49 5.92 -0.32
C GLY A 41 -3.43 6.82 -1.56
N ALA A 42 -4.33 6.64 -2.52
CA ALA A 42 -4.31 7.33 -3.81
C ALA A 42 -4.39 8.85 -3.66
N GLY A 43 -5.14 9.36 -2.68
CA GLY A 43 -5.23 10.79 -2.43
C GLY A 43 -3.88 11.41 -2.07
N TRP A 44 -3.18 10.85 -1.09
CA TRP A 44 -1.85 11.32 -0.68
C TRP A 44 -0.82 11.15 -1.80
N ALA A 45 -0.79 9.98 -2.45
CA ALA A 45 0.12 9.71 -3.55
C ALA A 45 -0.06 10.71 -4.70
N SER A 46 -1.30 11.05 -5.05
CA SER A 46 -1.59 12.01 -6.13
C SER A 46 -1.04 13.40 -5.82
N ILE A 47 -1.24 13.90 -4.60
CA ILE A 47 -0.72 15.21 -4.17
C ILE A 47 0.81 15.22 -4.27
N MET A 48 1.45 14.20 -3.73
CA MET A 48 2.90 14.08 -3.68
C MET A 48 3.52 14.00 -5.08
N TYR A 49 3.03 13.13 -5.96
CA TYR A 49 3.57 13.01 -7.32
C TYR A 49 3.25 14.23 -8.19
N THR A 50 2.10 14.89 -7.99
CA THR A 50 1.80 16.16 -8.68
C THR A 50 2.75 17.27 -8.26
N ALA A 51 3.07 17.37 -6.96
CA ALA A 51 4.05 18.32 -6.45
C ALA A 51 5.46 18.03 -6.99
N ALA A 52 5.84 16.75 -7.11
CA ALA A 52 7.08 16.34 -7.74
C ALA A 52 7.17 16.79 -9.21
N LEU A 53 6.14 16.51 -10.00
CA LEU A 53 6.06 16.89 -11.40
C LEU A 53 6.03 18.42 -11.60
N SER A 54 5.43 19.16 -10.67
CA SER A 54 5.41 20.63 -10.71
C SER A 54 6.81 21.26 -10.58
N ASN A 55 7.77 20.53 -10.02
CA ASN A 55 9.18 20.96 -9.94
C ASN A 55 10.03 20.43 -11.12
N ALA A 56 9.49 19.56 -11.96
CA ALA A 56 10.18 19.08 -13.16
C ALA A 56 10.29 20.19 -14.22
N SER A 57 11.33 20.13 -15.06
CA SER A 57 11.56 21.17 -16.07
C SER A 57 10.49 21.11 -17.18
N LYS A 58 9.71 22.19 -17.29
CA LYS A 58 8.74 22.38 -18.38
C LYS A 58 9.40 22.40 -19.77
N GLU A 59 10.67 22.78 -19.84
CA GLU A 59 11.41 22.83 -21.11
C GLU A 59 11.56 21.44 -21.74
N LEU A 60 11.70 20.39 -20.92
CA LEU A 60 11.79 19.00 -21.41
C LEU A 60 10.45 18.50 -21.95
N GLU A 61 9.34 18.89 -21.32
CA GLU A 61 7.99 18.55 -21.77
C GLU A 61 7.66 19.27 -23.09
N GLU A 62 7.95 20.57 -23.17
CA GLU A 62 7.76 21.37 -24.39
C GLU A 62 8.61 20.87 -25.55
N ALA A 63 9.88 20.52 -25.29
CA ALA A 63 10.76 19.93 -26.31
C ALA A 63 10.20 18.59 -26.84
N ALA A 64 9.73 17.70 -25.96
CA ALA A 64 9.15 16.43 -26.37
C ALA A 64 7.89 16.61 -27.23
N ILE A 65 7.07 17.62 -26.94
CA ILE A 65 5.90 17.95 -27.77
C ILE A 65 6.33 18.44 -29.16
N VAL A 66 7.37 19.29 -29.24
CA VAL A 66 7.92 19.76 -30.52
C VAL A 66 8.49 18.61 -31.36
N ASP A 67 9.11 17.62 -30.71
CA ASP A 67 9.62 16.39 -31.33
C ASP A 67 8.50 15.39 -31.72
N GLY A 68 7.23 15.70 -31.44
CA GLY A 68 6.08 14.89 -31.81
C GLY A 68 5.78 13.72 -30.87
N ALA A 69 6.27 13.76 -29.63
CA ALA A 69 5.98 12.73 -28.63
C ALA A 69 4.48 12.74 -28.25
N ASN A 70 3.85 11.58 -28.28
CA ASN A 70 2.48 11.41 -27.77
C ASN A 70 2.43 11.38 -26.24
N LEU A 71 1.23 11.47 -25.65
CA LEU A 71 1.04 11.54 -24.20
C LEU A 71 1.72 10.39 -23.44
N LEU A 72 1.62 9.16 -23.94
CA LEU A 72 2.26 8.02 -23.29
C LEU A 72 3.79 8.12 -23.37
N GLN A 73 4.33 8.57 -24.50
CA GLN A 73 5.77 8.79 -24.63
C GLN A 73 6.27 9.88 -23.69
N GLN A 74 5.51 10.96 -23.51
CA GLN A 74 5.85 12.01 -22.54
C GLN A 74 5.88 11.46 -21.12
N ILE A 75 4.86 10.67 -20.72
CA ILE A 75 4.81 10.03 -19.40
C ILE A 75 6.03 9.10 -19.20
N TRP A 76 6.30 8.22 -20.15
CA TRP A 76 7.32 7.18 -20.01
C TRP A 76 8.77 7.71 -20.10
N TYR A 77 9.02 8.67 -20.99
CA TYR A 77 10.38 9.11 -21.32
C TYR A 77 10.75 10.49 -20.76
N VAL A 78 9.78 11.28 -20.29
CA VAL A 78 10.03 12.62 -19.73
C VAL A 78 9.61 12.69 -18.27
N GLU A 79 8.32 12.47 -17.98
CA GLU A 79 7.77 12.67 -16.63
C GLU A 79 8.29 11.64 -15.62
N LEU A 80 8.18 10.34 -15.93
CA LEU A 80 8.62 9.27 -15.02
C LEU A 80 10.12 9.35 -14.68
N PRO A 81 11.03 9.56 -15.64
CA PRO A 81 12.44 9.81 -15.32
C PRO A 81 12.66 11.05 -14.47
N ALA A 82 11.91 12.14 -14.70
CA ALA A 82 12.08 13.39 -13.96
C ALA A 82 11.72 13.29 -12.47
N ILE A 83 10.82 12.39 -12.09
CA ILE A 83 10.41 12.17 -10.69
C ILE A 83 10.90 10.84 -10.10
N LYS A 84 11.83 10.15 -10.79
CA LYS A 84 12.35 8.82 -10.40
C LYS A 84 12.82 8.79 -8.95
N ASP A 85 13.57 9.78 -8.50
CA ASP A 85 14.16 9.82 -7.15
C ASP A 85 13.07 9.83 -6.07
N ILE A 86 12.00 10.59 -6.30
CA ILE A 86 10.86 10.66 -5.37
C ILE A 86 10.11 9.32 -5.34
N ILE A 87 9.91 8.68 -6.49
CA ILE A 87 9.30 7.33 -6.56
C ILE A 87 10.13 6.33 -5.77
N VAL A 88 11.45 6.37 -5.94
CA VAL A 88 12.40 5.46 -5.30
C VAL A 88 12.42 5.65 -3.78
N ILE A 89 12.50 6.89 -3.29
CA ILE A 89 12.44 7.19 -1.84
C ILE A 89 11.12 6.67 -1.25
N GLN A 90 9.99 6.94 -1.92
CA GLN A 90 8.69 6.46 -1.46
C GLN A 90 8.60 4.94 -1.45
N PHE A 91 9.19 4.27 -2.44
CA PHE A 91 9.26 2.82 -2.48
C PHE A 91 10.03 2.26 -1.27
N ILE A 92 11.18 2.83 -0.92
CA ILE A 92 11.97 2.39 0.26
C ILE A 92 11.18 2.56 1.55
N LEU A 93 10.58 3.74 1.75
CA LEU A 93 9.80 4.04 2.95
C LEU A 93 8.61 3.10 3.09
N GLN A 94 7.91 2.81 1.99
CA GLN A 94 6.77 1.91 2.00
C GLN A 94 7.17 0.44 2.16
N ALA A 95 8.32 0.03 1.62
CA ALA A 95 8.85 -1.30 1.82
C ALA A 95 9.18 -1.57 3.29
N GLY A 96 9.77 -0.60 3.99
CA GLY A 96 10.03 -0.68 5.44
C GLY A 96 8.76 -0.84 6.29
N ASN A 97 7.60 -0.39 5.77
CA ASN A 97 6.33 -0.54 6.46
C ASN A 97 5.66 -1.91 6.25
N ILE A 98 6.13 -2.77 5.33
CA ILE A 98 5.44 -4.01 4.90
C ILE A 98 5.05 -4.93 6.07
N MET A 99 5.94 -5.14 7.05
CA MET A 99 5.62 -6.03 8.19
C MET A 99 4.63 -5.43 9.18
N SER A 100 4.45 -4.11 9.15
CA SER A 100 3.54 -3.36 10.00
C SER A 100 2.25 -2.98 9.28
N ILE A 101 2.06 -3.41 8.02
CA ILE A 101 0.92 -2.96 7.21
C ILE A 101 -0.41 -3.45 7.79
N GLY A 102 -1.21 -2.44 8.14
CA GLY A 102 -2.67 -2.48 8.18
C GLY A 102 -3.24 -3.49 9.15
N PHE A 103 -2.65 -3.57 10.36
CA PHE A 103 -3.29 -4.17 11.51
C PHE A 103 -4.68 -3.58 11.73
N GLU A 104 -4.78 -2.25 11.85
CA GLU A 104 -6.02 -1.55 12.18
C GLU A 104 -7.10 -1.84 11.15
N LYS A 105 -6.71 -1.85 9.88
CA LYS A 105 -7.61 -2.10 8.77
C LYS A 105 -8.00 -3.57 8.66
N ALA A 106 -7.05 -4.49 8.78
CA ALA A 106 -7.34 -5.93 8.73
C ALA A 106 -8.27 -6.30 9.89
N TYR A 107 -7.94 -5.85 11.10
CA TYR A 107 -8.77 -6.00 12.29
C TYR A 107 -10.15 -5.37 12.13
N ALA A 108 -10.23 -4.14 11.60
CA ALA A 108 -11.50 -3.47 11.36
C ALA A 108 -12.33 -4.10 10.22
N LEU A 109 -11.77 -4.96 9.37
CA LEU A 109 -12.50 -5.67 8.31
C LEU A 109 -12.72 -7.16 8.62
N GLN A 110 -12.11 -7.67 9.70
CA GLN A 110 -12.28 -9.04 10.17
C GLN A 110 -13.72 -9.31 10.62
N THR A 111 -14.18 -10.51 10.28
CA THR A 111 -15.42 -11.13 10.77
C THR A 111 -15.14 -12.59 11.03
N ASP A 112 -15.94 -13.25 11.88
CA ASP A 112 -15.75 -14.67 12.18
C ASP A 112 -15.77 -15.54 10.91
N MET A 113 -16.58 -15.15 9.92
CA MET A 113 -16.71 -15.88 8.65
C MET A 113 -15.54 -15.65 7.68
N ASN A 114 -14.85 -14.51 7.74
CA ASN A 114 -13.72 -14.22 6.84
C ASN A 114 -12.34 -14.46 7.48
N LEU A 115 -12.30 -14.80 8.77
CA LEU A 115 -11.09 -15.00 9.56
C LEU A 115 -10.00 -15.85 8.87
N PRO A 116 -10.33 -16.98 8.20
CA PRO A 116 -9.32 -17.81 7.53
C PRO A 116 -8.50 -17.08 6.45
N ALA A 117 -9.03 -16.01 5.87
CA ALA A 117 -8.35 -15.21 4.84
C ALA A 117 -7.93 -13.82 5.33
N SER A 118 -8.51 -13.34 6.44
CA SER A 118 -8.30 -12.00 6.97
C SER A 118 -7.32 -11.92 8.12
N GLU A 119 -6.98 -13.06 8.72
CA GLU A 119 -5.96 -13.14 9.75
C GLU A 119 -4.56 -12.92 9.18
N ILE A 120 -3.90 -11.90 9.70
CA ILE A 120 -2.50 -11.59 9.45
C ILE A 120 -1.69 -11.74 10.75
N LEU A 121 -0.36 -11.80 10.64
CA LEU A 121 0.53 -11.95 11.78
C LEU A 121 0.22 -10.94 12.90
N SER A 122 0.06 -9.66 12.56
CA SER A 122 -0.22 -8.59 13.52
C SER A 122 -1.54 -8.79 14.26
N THR A 123 -2.60 -9.26 13.58
CA THR A 123 -3.89 -9.53 14.23
C THR A 123 -3.87 -10.81 15.07
N TYR A 124 -3.11 -11.81 14.64
CA TYR A 124 -2.89 -13.03 15.41
C TYR A 124 -2.15 -12.73 16.72
N VAL A 125 -1.05 -11.98 16.63
CA VAL A 125 -0.24 -11.55 17.77
C VAL A 125 -1.08 -10.72 18.74
N TYR A 126 -1.90 -9.80 18.24
CA TYR A 126 -2.84 -9.05 19.07
C TYR A 126 -3.80 -9.96 19.84
N ARG A 127 -4.39 -10.97 19.17
CA ARG A 127 -5.32 -11.90 19.82
C ARG A 127 -4.64 -12.72 20.91
N ILE A 128 -3.51 -13.36 20.62
CA ILE A 128 -2.81 -14.19 21.61
C ILE A 128 -2.19 -13.32 22.71
N GLY A 129 -1.61 -12.19 22.35
CA GLY A 129 -0.87 -11.32 23.24
C GLY A 129 -1.71 -10.50 24.19
N LEU A 130 -2.69 -9.77 23.66
CA LEU A 130 -3.49 -8.81 24.41
C LEU A 130 -4.83 -9.40 24.85
N LEU A 131 -5.53 -10.12 23.96
CA LEU A 131 -6.85 -10.68 24.30
C LEU A 131 -6.72 -11.92 25.20
N ASN A 132 -5.75 -12.79 24.95
CA ASN A 132 -5.53 -14.00 25.75
C ASN A 132 -4.50 -13.82 26.87
N GLY A 133 -3.85 -12.65 26.96
CA GLY A 133 -2.93 -12.30 28.04
C GLY A 133 -1.50 -12.85 27.93
N ASP A 134 -1.09 -13.38 26.77
CA ASP A 134 0.28 -13.86 26.55
C ASP A 134 1.21 -12.74 26.07
N TYR A 135 1.49 -11.78 26.97
CA TYR A 135 2.35 -10.64 26.67
C TYR A 135 3.78 -11.05 26.29
N GLY A 136 4.26 -12.20 26.79
CA GLY A 136 5.58 -12.76 26.47
C GLY A 136 5.67 -13.14 25.00
N TYR A 137 4.69 -13.91 24.51
CA TYR A 137 4.58 -14.24 23.08
C TYR A 137 4.48 -12.99 22.21
N SER A 138 3.65 -12.02 22.59
CA SER A 138 3.49 -10.77 21.83
C SER A 138 4.79 -9.98 21.72
N THR A 139 5.54 -9.89 22.81
CA THR A 139 6.81 -9.16 22.86
C THR A 139 7.87 -9.86 22.02
N ALA A 140 7.96 -11.19 22.09
CA ALA A 140 8.90 -11.97 21.30
C ALA A 140 8.64 -11.85 19.79
N VAL A 141 7.39 -11.93 19.36
CA VAL A 141 7.03 -11.75 17.94
C VAL A 141 7.26 -10.30 17.50
N GLY A 142 6.96 -9.31 18.36
CA GLY A 142 7.25 -7.90 18.09
C GLY A 142 8.75 -7.62 17.88
N LEU A 143 9.61 -8.23 18.70
CA LEU A 143 11.06 -8.14 18.54
C LEU A 143 11.53 -8.78 17.23
N PHE A 144 11.02 -9.98 16.91
CA PHE A 144 11.33 -10.67 15.66
C PHE A 144 10.91 -9.84 14.43
N ASN A 145 9.71 -9.25 14.45
CA ASN A 145 9.24 -8.36 13.38
C ASN A 145 10.15 -7.12 13.23
N SER A 146 10.62 -6.54 14.34
CA SER A 146 11.56 -5.42 14.31
C SER A 146 12.87 -5.80 13.62
N VAL A 147 13.42 -6.98 13.90
CA VAL A 147 14.65 -7.48 13.25
C VAL A 147 14.44 -7.67 11.75
N ILE A 148 13.33 -8.29 11.34
CA ILE A 148 13.00 -8.46 9.92
C ILE A 148 12.87 -7.11 9.22
N ASN A 149 12.17 -6.15 9.83
CA ASN A 149 12.02 -4.80 9.28
C ASN A 149 13.37 -4.12 9.04
N VAL A 150 14.31 -4.23 9.99
CA VAL A 150 15.66 -3.68 9.84
C VAL A 150 16.40 -4.34 8.67
N ILE A 151 16.36 -5.67 8.57
CA ILE A 151 17.00 -6.41 7.47
C ILE A 151 16.41 -5.99 6.11
N LEU A 152 15.08 -5.91 6.03
CA LEU A 152 14.37 -5.53 4.81
C LEU A 152 14.69 -4.10 4.39
N LEU A 153 14.72 -3.16 5.33
CA LEU A 153 15.06 -1.77 5.07
C LEU A 153 16.50 -1.62 4.57
N ILE A 154 17.46 -2.32 5.20
CA ILE A 154 18.87 -2.32 4.75
C ILE A 154 18.96 -2.90 3.34
N PHE A 155 18.29 -4.03 3.08
CA PHE A 155 18.30 -4.68 1.76
C PHE A 155 17.71 -3.77 0.68
N VAL A 156 16.55 -3.16 0.93
CA VAL A 156 15.90 -2.28 -0.04
C VAL A 156 16.73 -1.02 -0.29
N ASN A 157 17.29 -0.39 0.74
CA ASN A 157 18.20 0.74 0.58
C ASN A 157 19.46 0.36 -0.23
N TRP A 158 20.01 -0.84 0.01
CA TRP A 158 21.16 -1.33 -0.76
C TRP A 158 20.82 -1.55 -2.25
N VAL A 159 19.67 -2.16 -2.55
CA VAL A 159 19.19 -2.35 -3.92
C VAL A 159 19.02 -1.00 -4.61
N VAL A 160 18.40 -0.04 -3.93
CA VAL A 160 18.17 1.31 -4.48
C VAL A 160 19.48 2.05 -4.74
N LYS A 161 20.42 2.05 -3.79
CA LYS A 161 21.74 2.68 -4.00
C LYS A 161 22.42 2.19 -5.26
N LYS A 162 22.26 0.91 -5.60
CA LYS A 162 22.84 0.31 -6.80
C LYS A 162 22.12 0.71 -8.09
N LEU A 163 20.85 1.09 -8.02
CA LEU A 163 20.01 1.49 -9.15
C LEU A 163 19.95 3.01 -9.39
N ASN A 164 20.43 3.80 -8.42
CA ASN A 164 20.46 5.27 -8.49
C ASN A 164 21.88 5.83 -8.37
N ASP A 165 22.86 5.18 -9.01
CA ASP A 165 24.25 5.66 -9.11
C ASP A 165 24.93 5.98 -7.76
N GLY A 166 24.53 5.31 -6.69
CA GLY A 166 25.06 5.49 -5.33
C GLY A 166 24.23 6.41 -4.43
N GLU A 167 23.23 7.10 -4.98
CA GLU A 167 22.27 7.89 -4.20
C GLU A 167 21.25 6.95 -3.56
N GLY A 168 21.42 6.71 -2.26
CA GLY A 168 20.42 6.00 -1.47
C GLY A 168 19.47 6.97 -0.79
N LEU A 169 18.84 6.51 0.27
CA LEU A 169 18.43 7.43 1.34
C LEU A 169 19.61 8.31 1.77
#